data_AF-A0A4Y2L1B5-F1
#
_entry.id   AF-A0A4Y2L1B5-F1
#
_cell.length_a   1.000
_cell.length_b   1.000
_cell.length_c   1.000
_cell.angle_alpha   90.00
_cell.angle_beta   90.00
_cell.angle_gamma   90.00
#
_symmetry.space_group_name_H-M   'P 1'
#
loop_
_entity.id
_entity.type
_entity.pdbx_description
1 polymer ?
#
loop_
_entity_poly.entity_id
_entity_poly.type
_entity_poly.pdbx_seq_one_letter_code
_entity_poly.pdbx_strand_id
1 'polypeptide(L)'
;MGGKIDIAHHMNWAKKALEEGVEFDKAIETAQKLTDPEETLIVVTADHSHTFTVGGNYQRRGNNILGLGGVSDVDNRTFTTLGYHNGPGYKKNSRERNLTEEEACNGISFSIFLFFDWLRDLLSL
;
A
#
# COMPACT_ATOMS: atom_id res chain seq x y z
N MET A 1 9.89 9.63 -6.00
CA MET A 1 10.38 10.56 -4.95
C MET A 1 9.21 11.33 -4.38
N GLY A 2 8.89 11.11 -3.10
CA GLY A 2 7.91 11.84 -2.28
C GLY A 2 6.56 12.14 -2.94
N GLY A 3 6.48 13.23 -3.69
CA GLY A 3 5.23 13.73 -4.30
C GLY A 3 4.57 12.82 -5.34
N LYS A 4 5.26 11.78 -5.84
CA LYS A 4 4.59 10.78 -6.70
C LYS A 4 3.62 9.87 -5.94
N ILE A 5 3.77 9.76 -4.61
CA ILE A 5 2.84 9.02 -3.74
C ILE A 5 1.45 9.66 -3.83
N ASP A 6 1.40 11.00 -3.73
CA ASP A 6 0.18 11.80 -3.89
C ASP A 6 -0.48 11.61 -5.27
N ILE A 7 0.29 11.78 -6.34
CA ILE A 7 -0.20 11.58 -7.72
C ILE A 7 -0.77 10.17 -7.91
N ALA A 8 -0.10 9.14 -7.38
CA ALA A 8 -0.57 7.78 -7.48
C ALA A 8 -1.88 7.56 -6.71
N HIS A 9 -2.03 8.15 -5.51
CA HIS A 9 -3.28 8.08 -4.76
C HIS A 9 -4.43 8.84 -5.46
N HIS A 10 -4.18 10.00 -6.06
CA HIS A 10 -5.16 10.73 -6.86
C HIS A 10 -5.67 9.90 -8.06
N MET A 11 -4.82 9.07 -8.65
CA MET A 11 -5.19 8.15 -9.74
C MET A 11 -5.77 6.81 -9.24
N ASN A 12 -5.94 6.64 -7.93
CA ASN A 12 -6.28 5.38 -7.25
C ASN A 12 -5.34 4.20 -7.60
N TRP A 13 -4.08 4.48 -7.92
CA TRP A 13 -3.07 3.47 -8.23
C TRP A 13 -2.37 3.01 -6.94
N ALA A 14 -3.09 2.28 -6.09
CA ALA A 14 -2.60 1.80 -4.79
C ALA A 14 -1.22 1.12 -4.87
N LYS A 15 -1.02 0.25 -5.86
CA LYS A 15 0.29 -0.39 -6.06
C LYS A 15 1.42 0.62 -6.25
N LYS A 16 1.24 1.58 -7.16
CA LYS A 16 2.27 2.60 -7.45
C LYS A 16 2.52 3.51 -6.26
N ALA A 17 1.48 3.84 -5.50
CA ALA A 17 1.62 4.62 -4.28
C ALA A 17 2.49 3.90 -3.24
N LEU A 18 2.28 2.59 -3.05
CA LEU A 18 3.10 1.77 -2.16
C LEU A 18 4.55 1.61 -2.69
N GLU A 19 4.74 1.41 -3.99
CA GLU A 19 6.07 1.35 -4.62
C GLU A 19 6.85 2.66 -4.40
N GLU A 20 6.24 3.82 -4.65
CA GLU A 20 6.88 5.12 -4.40
C GLU A 20 7.12 5.38 -2.90
N GLY A 21 6.26 4.85 -2.02
CA GLY A 21 6.47 4.86 -0.56
C GLY A 21 7.70 4.07 -0.14
N VAL A 22 7.92 2.87 -0.71
CA VAL A 22 9.12 2.07 -0.47
C VAL A 22 10.37 2.78 -0.98
N GLU A 23 10.32 3.43 -2.14
CA GLU A 23 11.46 4.21 -2.63
C GLU A 23 11.75 5.45 -1.77
N PHE A 24 10.71 6.05 -1.17
CA PHE A 24 10.89 7.13 -0.20
C PHE A 24 11.55 6.64 1.09
N ASP A 25 11.15 5.47 1.60
CA ASP A 25 11.75 4.82 2.76
C ASP A 25 13.24 4.49 2.53
N LYS A 26 13.60 3.93 1.37
CA LYS A 26 15.00 3.70 0.99
C LYS A 26 15.84 4.98 0.96
N ALA A 27 15.25 6.11 0.58
CA ALA A 27 15.93 7.39 0.60
C ALA A 27 16.18 7.87 2.04
N ILE A 28 15.24 7.64 2.96
CA ILE A 28 15.42 7.92 4.40
C ILE A 28 16.51 7.03 4.98
N GLU A 29 16.50 5.72 4.67
CA GLU A 29 17.53 4.77 5.09
C GLU A 29 18.93 5.20 4.58
N THR A 30 18.99 5.67 3.33
CA THR A 30 20.24 6.19 2.76
C THR A 30 20.70 7.45 3.49
N ALA A 31 19.79 8.38 3.82
CA ALA A 31 20.13 9.57 4.60
C ALA A 31 20.67 9.19 5.98
N GLN A 32 20.02 8.27 6.70
CA GLN A 32 20.49 7.77 8.00
C GLN A 32 21.91 7.19 7.93
N LYS A 33 22.23 6.45 6.86
CA LYS A 33 23.58 5.88 6.65
C LYS A 33 24.65 6.93 6.33
N LEU A 34 24.25 8.12 5.88
CA LEU A 34 25.15 9.18 5.44
C LEU A 34 25.31 10.32 6.45
N THR A 35 24.56 10.29 7.56
CA THR A 35 24.53 11.34 8.57
C THR A 35 24.79 10.81 9.97
N ASP A 36 25.42 11.60 10.83
CA ASP A 36 25.56 11.29 12.25
C ASP A 36 24.28 11.67 13.01
N PRO A 37 23.59 10.73 13.70
CA PRO A 37 22.39 11.04 14.49
C PRO A 37 22.62 12.01 15.65
N GLU A 38 23.86 12.17 16.16
CA GLU A 38 24.18 13.12 17.22
C GLU A 38 24.23 14.58 16.73
N GLU A 39 24.44 14.77 15.41
CA GLU A 39 24.55 16.09 14.80
C GLU A 39 23.40 16.40 13.81
N THR A 40 22.62 15.38 13.43
CA THR A 40 21.60 15.49 12.39
C THR A 40 20.24 14.97 12.85
N LEU A 41 19.25 15.87 12.89
CA LEU A 41 17.84 15.51 13.10
C LEU A 41 17.15 15.22 11.76
N ILE A 42 16.68 13.99 11.57
CA ILE A 42 15.85 13.60 10.43
C ILE A 42 14.37 13.59 10.85
N VAL A 43 13.54 14.39 10.17
CA VAL A 43 12.09 14.43 10.39
C VAL A 43 11.37 13.93 9.15
N VAL A 44 10.45 12.99 9.34
CA VAL A 44 9.60 12.42 8.29
C VAL A 44 8.15 12.72 8.62
N THR A 45 7.42 13.30 7.67
CA THR A 45 6.01 13.63 7.82
C THR A 45 5.29 13.51 6.49
N ALA A 46 3.96 13.47 6.53
CA ALA A 46 3.10 13.77 5.39
C ALA A 46 2.55 15.20 5.54
N ASP A 47 2.28 15.86 4.43
CA ASP A 47 1.55 17.13 4.36
C ASP A 47 0.03 16.91 4.48
N HIS A 48 -0.47 15.80 3.92
CA HIS A 48 -1.83 15.32 4.11
C HIS A 48 -1.96 13.80 3.87
N SER A 49 -3.16 13.27 4.15
CA SER A 49 -3.51 11.88 3.85
C SER A 49 -4.39 11.79 2.60
N HIS A 50 -4.81 10.58 2.25
CA HIS A 50 -5.75 10.29 1.18
C HIS A 50 -6.91 9.46 1.70
N THR A 51 -7.98 9.36 0.90
CA THR A 51 -9.14 8.50 1.16
C THR A 51 -8.84 7.00 0.93
N PHE A 52 -7.60 6.59 1.18
CA PHE A 52 -7.07 5.25 1.04
C PHE A 52 -7.42 4.41 2.28
N THR A 53 -7.94 3.21 2.07
CA THR A 53 -8.33 2.30 3.16
C THR A 53 -7.69 0.94 2.97
N VAL A 54 -7.33 0.31 4.10
CA VAL A 54 -6.92 -1.08 4.19
C VAL A 54 -8.01 -1.81 4.95
N GLY A 55 -8.68 -2.76 4.29
CA GLY A 55 -9.82 -3.49 4.85
C GLY A 55 -9.92 -4.91 4.28
N GLY A 56 -10.98 -5.63 4.65
CA GLY A 56 -11.15 -7.03 4.27
C GLY A 56 -11.85 -7.85 5.35
N ASN A 57 -12.35 -9.02 4.97
CA ASN A 57 -12.87 -10.00 5.91
C ASN A 57 -11.71 -10.72 6.61
N TYR A 58 -11.07 -10.02 7.55
CA TYR A 58 -10.02 -10.53 8.44
C TYR A 58 -8.90 -11.25 7.70
N GLN A 59 -8.15 -10.48 6.91
CA GLN A 59 -7.01 -10.98 6.16
C GLN A 59 -6.02 -11.70 7.08
N ARG A 60 -5.58 -12.90 6.69
CA ARG A 60 -4.54 -13.63 7.44
C ARG A 60 -3.23 -12.89 7.30
N ARG A 61 -2.44 -12.85 8.38
CA ARG A 61 -1.08 -12.31 8.34
C ARG A 61 -0.27 -13.02 7.24
N GLY A 62 0.45 -12.24 6.43
CA GLY A 62 1.22 -12.75 5.28
C GLY A 62 0.46 -12.78 3.96
N ASN A 63 -0.83 -12.41 3.93
CA ASN A 63 -1.55 -12.20 2.68
C ASN A 63 -0.94 -11.05 1.87
N ASN A 64 -1.05 -11.14 0.54
CA ASN A 64 -0.63 -10.06 -0.36
C ASN A 64 -1.54 -8.84 -0.15
N ILE A 65 -0.94 -7.69 0.20
CA ILE A 65 -1.65 -6.44 0.43
C ILE A 65 -2.42 -5.95 -0.80
N LEU A 66 -1.99 -6.34 -2.01
CA LEU A 66 -2.65 -6.01 -3.27
C LEU A 66 -3.76 -7.00 -3.66
N GLY A 67 -3.91 -8.10 -2.90
CA GLY A 67 -4.86 -9.17 -3.21
C GLY A 67 -6.31 -8.86 -2.87
N LEU A 68 -7.14 -9.91 -2.93
CA LEU A 68 -8.55 -9.81 -2.57
C LEU A 68 -8.74 -9.68 -1.05
N GLY A 69 -9.63 -8.77 -0.66
CA GLY A 69 -10.11 -8.55 0.70
C GLY A 69 -11.17 -9.56 1.14
N GLY A 70 -11.80 -10.26 0.19
CA GLY A 70 -12.84 -11.25 0.42
C GLY A 70 -13.99 -11.15 -0.58
N VAL A 71 -15.14 -11.73 -0.22
CA VAL A 71 -16.40 -11.65 -0.96
C VAL A 71 -17.41 -10.87 -0.11
N SER A 72 -18.06 -9.90 -0.74
CA SER A 72 -19.11 -9.07 -0.15
C SER A 72 -20.36 -9.91 0.14
N ASP A 73 -20.95 -9.73 1.31
CA ASP A 73 -22.18 -10.38 1.74
C ASP A 73 -23.45 -9.73 1.16
N VAL A 74 -23.33 -8.54 0.57
CA VAL A 74 -24.45 -7.79 -0.01
C VAL A 74 -24.68 -8.15 -1.48
N ASP A 75 -23.63 -8.18 -2.29
CA ASP A 75 -23.71 -8.42 -3.74
C ASP A 75 -23.00 -9.70 -4.21
N ASN A 76 -22.45 -10.48 -3.26
CA ASN A 76 -21.69 -11.71 -3.52
C ASN A 76 -20.50 -11.51 -4.46
N ARG A 77 -19.91 -10.29 -4.45
CA ARG A 77 -18.79 -9.93 -5.29
C ARG A 77 -17.48 -9.83 -4.54
N THR A 78 -16.41 -10.28 -5.18
CA THR A 78 -15.05 -10.10 -4.66
C THR A 78 -14.68 -8.62 -4.61
N PHE A 79 -13.94 -8.23 -3.57
CA PHE A 79 -13.35 -6.89 -3.44
C PHE A 79 -11.89 -6.99 -3.01
N THR A 80 -11.11 -5.93 -3.24
CA THR A 80 -9.68 -5.85 -2.91
C THR A 80 -9.45 -5.44 -1.46
N THR A 81 -8.30 -5.80 -0.89
CA THR A 81 -7.87 -5.35 0.45
C THR A 81 -7.76 -3.83 0.52
N LEU A 82 -7.25 -3.24 -0.55
CA LEU A 82 -7.06 -1.80 -0.67
C LEU A 82 -8.26 -1.18 -1.36
N GLY A 83 -8.76 -0.08 -0.80
CA GLY A 83 -9.87 0.67 -1.33
C GLY A 83 -9.58 2.17 -1.35
N TYR A 84 -10.36 2.88 -2.16
CA TYR A 84 -10.48 4.33 -2.07
C TYR A 84 -11.95 4.71 -1.97
N HIS A 85 -12.26 5.69 -1.12
CA HIS A 85 -13.64 6.16 -0.98
C HIS A 85 -14.11 6.93 -2.23
N ASN A 86 -13.19 7.60 -2.94
CA ASN A 86 -13.46 8.37 -4.15
C ASN A 86 -12.30 8.27 -5.15
N GLY A 87 -12.56 8.75 -6.38
CA GLY A 87 -11.57 8.84 -7.46
C GLY A 87 -11.91 8.01 -8.70
N PRO A 88 -10.99 7.99 -9.70
CA PRO A 88 -11.23 7.37 -11.00
C PRO A 88 -11.35 5.84 -10.98
N GLY A 89 -11.04 5.18 -9.87
CA GLY A 89 -11.15 3.73 -9.71
C GLY A 89 -12.58 3.20 -9.71
N TYR A 90 -13.59 4.06 -9.50
CA TYR A 90 -14.99 3.64 -9.52
C TYR A 90 -15.44 3.26 -10.93
N LYS A 91 -15.99 2.04 -11.07
CA LYS A 91 -16.52 1.53 -12.32
C LYS A 91 -17.97 1.07 -12.13
N LYS A 92 -18.92 1.89 -12.59
CA LYS A 92 -20.37 1.69 -12.44
C LYS A 92 -20.87 0.35 -12.99
N ASN A 93 -20.25 -0.15 -14.07
CA ASN A 93 -20.70 -1.35 -14.79
C ASN A 93 -19.67 -2.49 -14.79
N SER A 94 -18.49 -2.36 -14.16
CA SER A 94 -17.44 -3.38 -14.30
C SER A 94 -17.53 -4.54 -13.32
N ARG A 95 -18.59 -4.58 -12.51
CA ARG A 95 -18.75 -5.64 -11.50
C ARG A 95 -19.51 -6.85 -12.04
N GLU A 96 -19.72 -6.98 -13.35
CA GLU A 96 -20.44 -8.11 -13.96
C GLU A 96 -19.86 -9.48 -13.58
N ARG A 97 -18.57 -9.55 -13.20
CA ARG A 97 -17.90 -10.77 -12.73
C ARG A 97 -17.00 -10.47 -11.53
N ASN A 98 -16.68 -11.53 -10.79
CA ASN A 98 -15.70 -11.49 -9.70
C ASN A 98 -14.27 -11.31 -10.26
N LEU A 99 -13.48 -10.51 -9.54
CA LEU A 99 -12.05 -10.39 -9.71
C LEU A 99 -11.37 -11.66 -9.22
N THR A 100 -10.37 -12.11 -9.95
CA THR A 100 -9.45 -13.15 -9.50
C THR A 100 -8.34 -12.53 -8.63
N GLU A 101 -7.67 -13.36 -7.82
CA GLU A 101 -6.48 -12.93 -7.07
C GLU A 101 -5.39 -12.41 -8.00
N GLU A 102 -5.24 -13.03 -9.17
CA GLU A 102 -4.30 -12.57 -10.18
C GLU A 102 -4.66 -11.17 -10.66
N GLU A 103 -5.92 -10.91 -11.03
CA GLU A 103 -6.39 -9.58 -11.46
C GLU A 103 -6.29 -8.52 -10.36
N ALA A 104 -6.51 -8.89 -9.10
CA ALA A 104 -6.28 -8.01 -7.95
C ALA A 104 -4.79 -7.67 -7.81
N CYS A 105 -3.92 -8.67 -8.00
CA CYS A 105 -2.47 -8.54 -7.90
C CYS A 105 -1.77 -8.05 -9.19
N ASN A 106 -2.43 -8.03 -10.37
CA ASN A 106 -1.80 -8.01 -11.70
C ASN A 106 -1.25 -6.64 -12.16
N GLY A 107 -0.49 -6.01 -11.29
CA GLY A 107 0.81 -5.59 -11.75
C GLY A 107 1.84 -6.24 -10.85
N ILE A 108 2.63 -7.20 -11.35
CA ILE A 108 3.92 -7.70 -10.80
C ILE A 108 3.97 -8.02 -9.28
N SER A 109 4.20 -9.30 -8.97
CA SER A 109 4.48 -9.86 -7.63
C SER A 109 5.16 -8.89 -6.66
N PHE A 110 4.41 -8.39 -5.68
CA PHE A 110 4.93 -7.66 -4.53
C PHE A 110 5.08 -8.66 -3.37
N SER A 111 6.32 -8.97 -3.01
CA SER A 111 6.63 -9.71 -1.79
C SER A 111 6.75 -8.71 -0.65
N ILE A 112 5.74 -8.66 0.23
CA ILE A 112 5.76 -7.80 1.43
C ILE A 112 6.69 -8.32 2.54
N PHE A 113 7.57 -9.28 2.23
CA PHE A 113 8.52 -9.82 3.20
C PHE A 113 9.45 -8.74 3.78
N LEU A 114 9.69 -7.63 3.07
CA LEU A 114 10.51 -6.53 3.58
C LEU A 114 9.81 -5.66 4.65
N PHE A 115 8.48 -5.57 4.67
CA PHE A 115 7.76 -4.75 5.66
C PHE A 115 7.65 -5.43 7.03
N PHE A 116 7.64 -6.76 7.07
CA PHE A 116 7.51 -7.53 8.32
C PHE A 116 8.83 -7.98 8.93
N ASP A 117 9.90 -8.18 8.15
CA ASP A 117 11.24 -8.42 8.71
C ASP A 117 11.75 -7.14 9.42
N TRP A 118 11.41 -5.97 8.89
CA TRP A 118 11.72 -4.65 9.47
C TRP A 118 11.15 -4.39 10.89
N LEU A 119 9.90 -4.76 11.18
CA LEU A 119 9.32 -4.60 12.54
C LEU A 119 9.98 -5.54 13.56
N ARG A 120 10.57 -6.64 13.09
CA ARG A 120 11.26 -7.62 13.94
C ARG A 120 12.63 -7.11 14.34
N ASP A 121 13.32 -6.44 13.43
CA ASP A 121 14.62 -5.83 13.69
C ASP A 121 14.50 -4.61 14.61
N LEU A 122 13.44 -3.80 14.45
CA LEU A 122 13.13 -2.64 15.31
C LEU A 122 12.81 -3.01 16.78
N LEU A 123 12.34 -4.24 17.04
CA LEU A 123 11.97 -4.75 18.38
C LEU A 123 13.04 -5.68 18.99
N SER A 124 14.20 -5.80 18.34
CA SER A 124 15.31 -6.66 18.78
C SER A 124 16.46 -5.88 19.45
N LEU A 125 16.23 -4.60 19.76
CA LEU A 125 17.02 -3.74 20.65
C LEU A 125 16.25 -3.49 21.96
#